data_AF-A0A6C0HWM4-F1
#
_entry.id   AF-A0A6C0HWM4-F1
#
_cell.length_a   1.000
_cell.length_b   1.000
_cell.length_c   1.000
_cell.angle_alpha   90.00
_cell.angle_beta   90.00
_cell.angle_gamma   90.00
#
_symmetry.space_group_name_H-M   'P 1'
#
loop_
_entity.id
_entity.type
_entity.pdbx_description
1 polymer ?
#
loop_
_entity_poly.entity_id
_entity_poly.type
_entity_poly.pdbx_seq_one_letter_code
_entity_poly.pdbx_strand_id
1 'polypeptide(L)'
;MDKKLEDVKYGISKYNNTGITCYINSILAILQQTPIFADYILNASYKDKIKSTDSILFQLYNILNLSHTYDNYNINPDTFRKIVSLKNEMWGYNQ
;
A
#
# COMPACT_ATOMS: atom_id res chain seq x y z
N MET A 1 -3.70 -19.68 -34.47
CA MET A 1 -3.89 -18.29 -34.03
C MET A 1 -3.86 -18.32 -32.51
N ASP A 2 -2.66 -18.31 -31.94
CA ASP A 2 -2.46 -18.36 -30.49
C ASP A 2 -2.95 -17.05 -29.90
N LYS A 3 -4.04 -17.11 -29.12
CA LYS A 3 -4.41 -16.02 -28.23
C LYS A 3 -3.23 -15.84 -27.28
N LYS A 4 -2.46 -14.76 -27.44
CA LYS A 4 -1.59 -14.26 -26.37
C LYS A 4 -2.49 -14.14 -25.15
N LEU A 5 -2.24 -14.96 -24.14
CA LEU A 5 -2.77 -14.73 -22.79
C LEU A 5 -2.36 -13.30 -22.45
N GLU A 6 -3.32 -12.39 -22.35
CA GLU A 6 -3.04 -11.08 -21.79
C GLU A 6 -2.40 -11.32 -20.43
N ASP A 7 -1.21 -10.74 -20.19
CA ASP A 7 -0.53 -10.86 -18.91
C ASP A 7 -1.52 -10.43 -17.84
N VAL A 8 -1.88 -11.37 -16.95
CA VAL A 8 -2.85 -11.12 -15.91
C VAL A 8 -2.26 -10.06 -14.99
N LYS A 9 -2.79 -8.83 -15.08
CA LYS A 9 -2.46 -7.73 -14.18
C LYS A 9 -3.03 -8.07 -12.81
N TYR A 10 -2.24 -8.70 -11.96
CA TYR A 10 -2.67 -9.02 -10.60
C TYR A 10 -2.68 -7.79 -9.67
N GLY A 11 -2.22 -6.62 -10.14
CA GLY A 11 -2.11 -5.43 -9.30
C GLY A 11 -1.16 -5.67 -8.14
N ILE A 12 -0.10 -6.48 -8.37
CA ILE A 12 0.85 -6.90 -7.35
C ILE A 12 2.13 -6.09 -7.52
N SER A 13 2.41 -5.24 -6.53
CA SER A 13 3.66 -4.50 -6.42
C SER A 13 4.58 -5.05 -5.36
N LYS A 14 5.86 -4.70 -5.48
CA LYS A 14 6.91 -4.95 -4.49
C LYS A 14 7.09 -3.70 -3.65
N TYR A 15 7.63 -3.87 -2.44
CA TYR A 15 7.96 -2.76 -1.55
C TYR A 15 9.46 -2.65 -1.36
N ASN A 16 9.99 -1.44 -1.54
CA ASN A 16 11.38 -1.12 -1.23
C ASN A 16 11.63 -1.21 0.28
N ASN A 17 12.70 -1.88 0.68
CA ASN A 17 13.17 -1.87 2.07
C ASN A 17 14.14 -0.70 2.26
N THR A 18 13.63 0.39 2.85
CA THR A 18 14.35 1.64 3.13
C THR A 18 15.03 1.66 4.51
N GLY A 19 15.38 0.49 5.05
CA GLY A 19 16.09 0.34 6.32
C GLY A 19 15.16 0.02 7.49
N ILE A 20 15.28 -1.21 8.02
CA ILE A 20 14.42 -1.79 9.07
C ILE A 20 12.92 -1.59 8.74
N THR A 21 12.52 -1.67 7.46
CA THR A 21 11.09 -1.55 7.06
C THR A 21 10.50 -2.85 6.56
N CYS A 22 11.26 -3.95 6.57
CA CYS A 22 10.76 -5.24 6.08
C CYS A 22 9.50 -5.72 6.83
N TYR A 23 9.34 -5.38 8.11
CA TYR A 23 8.13 -5.68 8.86
C TYR A 23 6.91 -4.86 8.37
N ILE A 24 7.10 -3.61 7.92
CA ILE A 24 6.03 -2.82 7.29
C ILE A 24 5.68 -3.45 5.95
N ASN A 25 6.71 -3.77 5.17
CA ASN A 25 6.55 -4.32 3.83
C ASN A 25 5.80 -5.66 3.86
N SER A 26 6.08 -6.52 4.85
CA SER A 26 5.35 -7.80 4.99
C SER A 26 3.88 -7.59 5.34
N ILE A 27 3.57 -6.65 6.25
CA ILE A 27 2.17 -6.30 6.57
C ILE A 27 1.46 -5.72 5.35
N LEU A 28 2.08 -4.77 4.64
CA LEU A 28 1.49 -4.16 3.45
C LEU A 28 1.25 -5.20 2.34
N ALA A 29 2.16 -6.15 2.14
CA ALA A 29 1.99 -7.23 1.18
C ALA A 29 0.80 -8.15 1.52
N ILE A 30 0.62 -8.48 2.81
CA ILE A 30 -0.54 -9.25 3.27
C ILE A 30 -1.83 -8.47 3.02
N LEU A 31 -1.88 -7.19 3.39
CA LEU A 31 -3.06 -6.35 3.23
C LEU A 31 -3.44 -6.16 1.75
N GLN A 32 -2.46 -5.98 0.87
CA GLN A 32 -2.66 -5.88 -0.58
C GLN A 32 -3.31 -7.15 -1.15
N GLN A 33 -2.95 -8.32 -0.63
CA GLN A 33 -3.47 -9.62 -1.08
C GLN A 33 -4.72 -10.08 -0.31
N THR A 34 -5.26 -9.25 0.58
CA THR A 34 -6.49 -9.54 1.34
C THR A 34 -7.69 -8.93 0.59
N PRO A 35 -8.48 -9.69 -0.21
CA PRO A 35 -9.34 -9.10 -1.23
C PRO A 35 -10.40 -8.15 -0.67
N ILE A 36 -11.14 -8.59 0.35
CA ILE A 36 -12.19 -7.77 0.97
C ILE A 36 -11.63 -6.47 1.54
N PHE A 37 -10.42 -6.52 2.11
CA PHE A 37 -9.75 -5.34 2.65
C PHE A 37 -9.27 -4.42 1.54
N ALA A 38 -8.57 -4.96 0.53
CA ALA A 38 -8.06 -4.21 -0.59
C ALA A 38 -9.19 -3.53 -1.37
N ASP A 39 -10.28 -4.24 -1.64
CA ASP A 39 -11.46 -3.69 -2.29
C ASP A 39 -12.07 -2.56 -1.46
N TYR A 40 -12.22 -2.74 -0.14
CA TYR A 40 -12.74 -1.68 0.73
C TYR A 40 -11.86 -0.42 0.67
N ILE A 41 -10.54 -0.59 0.74
CA ILE A 41 -9.58 0.52 0.66
C ILE A 41 -9.67 1.22 -0.72
N LEU A 42 -9.69 0.46 -1.81
CA LEU A 42 -9.70 1.00 -3.18
C LEU A 42 -11.03 1.66 -3.56
N ASN A 43 -12.16 1.16 -3.04
CA ASN A 43 -13.50 1.70 -3.31
C ASN A 43 -13.70 3.11 -2.72
N ALA A 44 -12.79 3.57 -1.85
CA ALA A 44 -12.65 4.97 -1.49
C ALA A 44 -13.90 5.65 -0.89
N SER A 45 -14.90 4.87 -0.45
CA SER A 45 -16.17 5.34 0.13
C SER A 45 -16.02 6.15 1.41
N TYR A 46 -14.82 6.15 1.98
CA TYR A 46 -14.44 6.91 3.17
C TYR A 46 -13.68 8.20 2.84
N LYS A 47 -13.30 8.47 1.58
CA LYS A 47 -12.45 9.63 1.23
C LYS A 47 -13.07 10.96 1.64
N ASP A 48 -14.38 11.13 1.46
CA ASP A 48 -15.09 12.36 1.86
C ASP A 48 -15.06 12.61 3.37
N LYS A 49 -14.81 11.56 4.16
CA LYS A 49 -14.68 11.62 5.62
C LYS A 49 -13.23 11.88 6.06
N ILE A 50 -12.26 11.71 5.16
CA ILE A 50 -10.85 11.98 5.42
C ILE A 50 -10.57 13.45 5.13
N LYS A 51 -10.32 14.22 6.18
CA LYS A 51 -10.03 15.66 6.08
C LYS A 51 -8.54 15.98 5.85
N SER A 52 -7.67 14.97 5.90
CA SER A 52 -6.21 15.17 5.79
C SER A 52 -5.53 14.02 5.08
N THR A 53 -4.53 14.37 4.27
CA THR A 53 -3.58 13.45 3.65
C THR A 53 -2.74 12.69 4.68
N ASP A 54 -2.69 13.15 5.92
CA ASP A 54 -1.97 12.51 7.04
C ASP A 54 -2.78 11.39 7.71
N SER A 55 -3.88 10.96 7.09
CA SER A 55 -4.63 9.80 7.53
C SER A 55 -3.96 8.50 7.09
N ILE A 56 -3.82 7.54 8.01
CA ILE A 56 -3.34 6.18 7.71
C ILE A 56 -4.19 5.54 6.58
N LEU A 57 -5.51 5.72 6.62
CA LEU A 57 -6.42 5.21 5.60
C LEU A 57 -6.18 5.84 4.21
N PHE A 58 -5.80 7.11 4.18
CA PHE A 58 -5.46 7.79 2.92
C PHE A 58 -4.14 7.30 2.35
N GLN A 59 -3.14 7.12 3.21
CA GLN A 59 -1.84 6.59 2.79
C GLN A 59 -1.93 5.13 2.32
N LEU A 60 -2.77 4.30 2.98
CA LEU A 60 -3.08 2.94 2.51
C LEU A 60 -3.77 2.97 1.14
N TYR A 61 -4.74 3.86 0.95
CA TYR A 61 -5.37 4.05 -0.36
C TYR A 61 -4.33 4.35 -1.43
N ASN A 62 -3.42 5.30 -1.20
CA ASN A 62 -2.39 5.65 -2.17
C ASN A 62 -1.49 4.46 -2.52
N ILE A 63 -1.05 3.70 -1.51
CA ILE A 63 -0.21 2.51 -1.71
C ILE A 63 -0.93 1.46 -2.53
N LEU A 64 -2.14 1.07 -2.14
CA LEU A 64 -2.88 0.03 -2.84
C LEU A 64 -3.32 0.48 -4.23
N ASN A 65 -3.68 1.76 -4.40
CA ASN A 65 -4.05 2.32 -5.69
C ASN A 65 -2.85 2.35 -6.65
N LEU A 66 -1.65 2.66 -6.17
CA LEU A 66 -0.42 2.54 -6.97
C LEU A 66 -0.20 1.09 -7.40
N SER A 67 -0.34 0.13 -6.48
CA SER A 67 -0.16 -1.29 -6.79
C SER A 67 -1.18 -1.81 -7.80
N HIS A 68 -2.44 -1.37 -7.65
CA HIS A 68 -3.52 -1.76 -8.55
C HIS A 68 -3.39 -1.13 -9.95
N THR A 69 -2.91 0.12 -10.01
CA THR A 69 -2.76 0.86 -11.27
C THR A 69 -1.54 0.40 -12.06
N TYR A 70 -0.42 0.16 -11.38
CA TYR A 70 0.87 -0.14 -11.98
C TYR A 70 1.33 -1.54 -11.57
N ASP A 71 1.27 -2.47 -12.52
CA ASP A 71 1.71 -3.84 -12.29
C ASP A 71 3.22 -3.92 -12.07
N ASN A 72 3.66 -4.80 -11.16
CA ASN A 72 5.07 -5.00 -10.79
C ASN A 72 5.81 -3.71 -10.36
N TYR A 73 5.09 -2.68 -9.92
CA TYR A 73 5.70 -1.44 -9.46
C TYR A 73 6.49 -1.67 -8.17
N ASN A 74 7.51 -0.83 -7.94
CA ASN A 74 8.34 -0.90 -6.76
C ASN A 74 8.04 0.28 -5.84
N ILE A 75 7.12 0.07 -4.90
CA ILE A 75 6.56 1.10 -4.04
C ILE A 75 7.55 1.43 -2.92
N ASN A 76 7.80 2.73 -2.71
CA ASN A 76 8.43 3.22 -1.49
C ASN A 76 7.34 3.60 -0.46
N PRO A 77 7.23 2.90 0.68
CA PRO A 77 6.23 3.19 1.71
C PRO A 77 6.66 4.27 2.72
N ASP A 78 7.72 5.05 2.49
CA ASP A 78 8.27 6.01 3.47
C ASP A 78 7.25 7.04 3.97
N THR A 79 6.38 7.55 3.09
CA THR A 79 5.31 8.47 3.51
C THR A 79 4.33 7.79 4.47
N PHE A 80 3.93 6.55 4.17
CA PHE A 80 3.09 5.76 5.05
C PHE A 80 3.78 5.49 6.39
N ARG A 81 5.05 5.05 6.36
CA ARG A 81 5.86 4.85 7.57
C ARG A 81 5.87 6.11 8.43
N LYS A 82 6.23 7.26 7.86
CA LYS A 82 6.25 8.55 8.56
C LYS A 82 4.93 8.83 9.28
N ILE A 83 3.80 8.66 8.59
CA ILE A 83 2.47 8.89 9.19
C ILE A 83 2.17 7.92 10.32
N VAL A 84 2.50 6.63 10.17
CA VAL A 84 2.31 5.64 11.24
C VAL A 84 3.20 5.94 12.44
N SER A 85 4.46 6.34 12.22
CA SER A 85 5.39 6.73 13.29
C SER A 85 4.92 7.95 14.07
N LEU A 86 4.26 8.91 13.43
CA LEU A 86 3.65 10.06 14.11
C LEU A 86 2.49 9.67 15.04
N LYS A 87 1.87 8.51 14.81
CA LYS A 87 0.81 7.97 15.69
C LYS A 87 1.36 7.07 16.78
N ASN A 88 2.42 6.33 16.49
CA ASN A 88 3.13 5.51 17.47
C ASN A 88 4.60 5.37 17.05
N GLU A 89 5.48 5.91 17.89
CA GLU A 89 6.92 5.99 17.63
C GLU A 89 7.58 4.62 17.48
N MET A 90 6.97 3.53 17.97
CA MET A 90 7.50 2.17 17.80
C MET A 90 7.72 1.83 16.32
N TRP A 91 7.01 2.47 15.39
CA TRP A 91 7.12 2.20 13.97
C TRP A 91 8.14 3.09 13.24
N GLY A 92 8.91 3.90 13.98
CA GLY A 92 9.88 4.88 13.48
C GLY A 92 11.21 4.30 13.01
N TYR A 93 12.17 5.18 12.75
CA TYR A 93 13.56 4.84 12.35
C TYR A 93 14.45 4.42 13.51
N ASN A 94 14.06 4.72 14.76
CA ASN A 94 14.89 4.55 15.96
C ASN A 94 14.49 3.27 16.73
N GLN A 95 14.39 2.13 16.06
CA GLN A 95 14.35 0.83 16.73
C GLN A 95 15.77 0.30 16.95
#